data_AF-A0AAW1BJ82-F1
#
_entry.id   AF-A0AAW1BJ82-F1
#
_cell.length_a   1.000
_cell.length_b   1.000
_cell.length_c   1.000
_cell.angle_alpha   90.00
_cell.angle_beta   90.00
_cell.angle_gamma   90.00
#
_symmetry.space_group_name_H-M   'P 1'
#
loop_
_entity.id
_entity.type
_entity.pdbx_description
1 polymer ?
#
loop_
_entity_poly.entity_id
_entity_poly.type
_entity_poly.pdbx_seq_one_letter_code
_entity_poly.pdbx_strand_id
1 'polypeptide(L)'
;MNALRGMKLMYKGEDGKAVACNIKVSFDSTKHLSDASIKKRQLERQKLQELEKQREEQKRKEKEAEERQKEEERKQKELEELERERKREEKLRKREQKQKDREIRRNKKRLEKLQAEEQKKLQEKIKLEERKLLLAQRNLQSIRLIAELLSRAKVVKLLEQEHIEEKIRLQQFEERRKLQEAELRRVEEEKERALGLQRKERELREKLLNNLMSKKMEIIPVKKSDSTVVQEKGN
;
A
#
# COMPACT_ATOMS: atom_id res chain seq x y z
N MET A 1 29.35 -75.66 -109.31
CA MET A 1 30.35 -76.46 -108.56
C MET A 1 30.66 -77.77 -109.32
N ASN A 2 31.41 -77.71 -110.42
CA ASN A 2 31.78 -78.93 -111.19
C ASN A 2 33.29 -79.17 -111.28
N ALA A 3 34.12 -78.27 -110.72
CA ALA A 3 35.57 -78.27 -110.90
C ALA A 3 36.26 -79.54 -110.38
N LEU A 4 35.72 -80.21 -109.34
CA LEU A 4 36.31 -81.40 -108.73
C LEU A 4 35.60 -82.71 -109.12
N ARG A 5 34.63 -82.66 -110.05
CA ARG A 5 33.87 -83.84 -110.48
C ARG A 5 34.73 -84.69 -111.41
N GLY A 6 35.01 -85.93 -111.01
CA GLY A 6 35.86 -86.85 -111.78
C GLY A 6 37.36 -86.75 -111.43
N MET A 7 37.74 -85.82 -110.55
CA MET A 7 39.10 -85.74 -110.01
C MET A 7 39.26 -86.70 -108.82
N LYS A 8 40.47 -87.26 -108.69
CA LYS A 8 40.86 -88.13 -107.57
C LYS A 8 41.94 -87.43 -106.76
N LEU A 9 41.80 -87.46 -105.44
CA LEU A 9 42.87 -87.06 -104.54
C LEU A 9 43.79 -88.26 -104.37
N MET A 10 45.05 -88.12 -104.78
CA MET A 10 46.06 -89.16 -104.65
C MET A 10 47.06 -88.73 -103.58
N TYR A 11 47.24 -89.58 -102.59
CA TYR A 11 48.28 -89.44 -101.58
C TYR A 11 49.41 -90.42 -101.90
N LYS A 12 50.63 -89.90 -102.05
CA LYS A 12 51.86 -90.70 -102.22
C LYS A 12 52.58 -90.74 -100.87
N GLY A 13 52.65 -91.93 -100.25
CA GLY A 13 53.43 -92.13 -99.03
C GLY A 13 54.89 -92.44 -99.34
N GLU A 14 55.80 -92.16 -98.41
CA GLU A 14 57.25 -92.36 -98.57
C GLU A 14 57.65 -93.85 -98.73
N ASP A 15 56.79 -94.79 -98.32
CA ASP A 15 56.98 -96.24 -98.51
C ASP A 15 56.66 -96.76 -99.93
N GLY A 16 56.57 -95.87 -100.93
CA GLY A 16 56.35 -96.21 -102.34
C GLY A 16 54.93 -96.67 -102.70
N LYS A 17 54.00 -96.74 -101.74
CA LYS A 17 52.58 -97.03 -101.99
C LYS A 17 51.78 -95.75 -102.19
N ALA A 18 50.87 -95.74 -103.16
CA ALA A 18 49.97 -94.62 -103.41
C ALA A 18 48.51 -95.04 -103.28
N VAL A 19 47.71 -94.21 -102.59
CA VAL A 19 46.27 -94.42 -102.40
C VAL A 19 45.53 -93.26 -103.07
N ALA A 20 44.55 -93.58 -103.91
CA ALA A 20 43.72 -92.60 -104.58
C ALA A 20 42.27 -92.71 -104.10
N CYS A 21 41.73 -91.61 -103.56
CA CYS A 21 40.35 -91.46 -103.16
C CYS A 21 39.58 -90.64 -104.21
N ASN A 22 38.43 -91.15 -104.66
CA ASN A 22 37.57 -90.44 -105.60
C ASN A 22 36.74 -89.40 -104.85
N ILE A 23 36.75 -88.14 -105.30
CA ILE A 23 35.84 -87.13 -104.76
C ILE A 23 34.47 -87.31 -105.41
N LYS A 24 33.46 -87.69 -104.62
CA LYS A 24 32.07 -87.74 -105.09
C LYS A 24 31.41 -86.37 -104.90
N VAL A 25 31.35 -85.60 -105.99
CA VAL A 25 30.63 -84.31 -106.02
C VAL A 25 29.16 -84.53 -106.38
N SER A 26 28.29 -84.62 -105.37
CA SER A 26 26.83 -84.59 -105.56
C SER A 26 26.33 -83.16 -105.73
N PHE A 27 25.29 -82.99 -106.55
CA PHE A 27 24.57 -81.72 -106.62
C PHE A 27 23.77 -81.54 -105.32
N ASP A 28 23.74 -80.31 -104.79
CA ASP A 28 22.96 -79.99 -103.59
C ASP A 28 21.45 -80.17 -103.89
N SER A 29 20.90 -81.29 -103.41
CA SER A 29 19.47 -81.59 -103.54
C SER A 29 18.61 -80.69 -102.64
N THR A 30 19.19 -80.12 -101.57
CA THR A 30 18.47 -79.31 -100.58
C THR A 30 18.40 -77.82 -100.92
N LYS A 31 19.02 -77.39 -102.03
CA LYS A 31 19.01 -76.00 -102.55
C LYS A 31 19.24 -74.95 -101.45
N HIS A 32 20.07 -75.23 -100.46
CA HIS A 32 20.29 -74.34 -99.31
C HIS A 32 21.11 -73.09 -99.69
N LEU A 33 21.77 -73.12 -100.84
CA LEU A 33 22.47 -72.00 -101.47
C LEU A 33 21.62 -71.29 -102.53
N SER A 34 20.33 -71.63 -102.66
CA SER A 34 19.44 -70.88 -103.54
C SER A 34 19.15 -69.49 -102.97
N ASP A 35 19.02 -68.50 -103.86
CA ASP A 35 18.73 -67.12 -103.48
C ASP A 35 17.47 -66.99 -102.63
N ALA A 36 16.46 -67.84 -102.84
CA ALA A 36 15.24 -67.88 -102.04
C ALA A 36 15.52 -68.29 -100.58
N SER A 37 16.35 -69.30 -100.35
CA SER A 37 16.73 -69.76 -99.01
C SER A 37 17.62 -68.74 -98.29
N ILE A 38 18.54 -68.09 -99.03
CA ILE A 38 19.39 -67.03 -98.49
C ILE A 38 18.54 -65.82 -98.07
N LYS A 39 17.59 -65.39 -98.91
CA LYS A 39 16.66 -64.28 -98.60
C LYS A 39 15.78 -64.58 -97.39
N LYS A 40 15.23 -65.80 -97.27
CA LYS A 40 14.44 -66.21 -96.08
C LYS A 40 15.26 -66.10 -94.79
N ARG A 41 16.50 -66.60 -94.79
CA ARG A 41 17.41 -66.51 -93.64
C ARG A 41 17.78 -65.07 -93.29
N GLN A 42 17.99 -64.22 -94.29
CA GLN A 42 18.29 -62.80 -94.07
C GLN A 42 17.11 -62.06 -93.43
N LEU A 43 15.89 -62.29 -93.90
CA LEU A 43 14.68 -61.72 -93.32
C LEU A 43 14.45 -62.20 -91.88
N GLU A 44 14.65 -63.49 -91.61
CA GLU A 44 14.57 -64.03 -90.25
C GLU A 44 15.61 -63.39 -89.33
N ARG A 45 16.86 -63.22 -89.80
CA ARG A 45 17.91 -62.54 -89.03
C ARG A 45 17.56 -61.07 -88.76
N GLN A 46 17.02 -60.34 -89.73
CA GLN A 46 16.58 -58.95 -89.54
C GLN A 46 15.45 -58.85 -88.52
N LYS A 47 14.45 -59.73 -88.61
CA LYS A 47 13.32 -59.76 -87.66
C LYS A 47 13.78 -60.07 -86.23
N LEU A 48 14.77 -60.95 -86.06
CA LEU A 48 15.38 -61.23 -84.75
C LEU A 48 16.14 -60.02 -84.20
N GLN A 49 16.90 -59.31 -85.04
CA GLN A 49 17.63 -58.10 -84.64
C GLN A 49 16.69 -56.96 -84.24
N GLU A 50 15.56 -56.79 -84.92
CA GLU A 50 14.55 -55.79 -84.55
C GLU A 50 13.90 -56.10 -83.20
N LEU A 51 13.56 -57.36 -82.94
CA LEU A 51 13.01 -57.79 -81.65
C LEU A 51 14.02 -57.62 -80.50
N GLU A 52 15.31 -57.85 -80.76
CA GLU A 52 16.37 -57.64 -79.77
C GLU A 52 16.53 -56.15 -79.43
N LYS A 53 16.54 -55.27 -80.44
CA LYS A 53 16.56 -53.81 -80.25
C LYS A 53 15.35 -53.30 -79.48
N GLN A 54 14.14 -53.78 -79.80
CA GLN A 54 12.92 -53.39 -79.07
C GLN A 54 12.97 -53.80 -77.60
N ARG A 55 13.47 -55.01 -77.29
CA ARG A 55 13.67 -55.46 -75.90
C ARG A 55 14.71 -54.64 -75.17
N GLU A 56 15.80 -54.25 -75.83
CA GLU A 56 16.82 -53.40 -75.23
C GLU A 56 16.29 -51.99 -74.95
N GLU A 57 15.52 -51.41 -75.88
CA GLU A 57 14.93 -50.08 -75.72
C GLU A 57 13.87 -50.05 -74.60
N GLN A 58 13.04 -51.10 -74.49
CA GLN A 58 12.11 -51.26 -73.37
C GLN A 58 12.84 -51.37 -72.03
N LYS A 59 13.89 -52.20 -71.95
CA LYS A 59 14.70 -52.32 -70.73
C LYS A 59 15.40 -51.01 -70.35
N ARG A 60 15.83 -50.19 -71.32
CA ARG A 60 16.42 -48.87 -71.03
C ARG A 60 15.37 -47.90 -70.48
N LYS A 61 14.19 -47.85 -71.09
CA LYS A 61 13.07 -47.00 -70.62
C LYS A 61 12.58 -47.39 -69.22
N GLU A 62 12.49 -48.69 -68.93
CA GLU A 62 12.12 -49.19 -67.60
C GLU A 62 13.14 -48.79 -66.54
N LYS A 63 14.44 -48.93 -66.83
CA LYS A 63 15.51 -48.51 -65.90
C LYS A 63 15.52 -47.00 -65.64
N GLU A 64 15.36 -46.20 -66.69
CA GLU A 64 15.33 -44.74 -66.57
C GLU A 64 14.08 -44.27 -65.80
N ALA A 65 12.93 -44.90 -66.01
CA ALA A 65 11.72 -44.62 -65.24
C ALA A 65 11.85 -45.04 -63.76
N GLU A 66 12.48 -46.19 -63.49
CA GLU A 66 12.74 -46.66 -62.13
C GLU A 66 13.73 -45.75 -61.39
N GLU A 67 14.77 -45.25 -62.06
CA GLU A 67 15.71 -44.28 -61.50
C GLU A 67 15.03 -42.93 -61.22
N ARG A 68 14.20 -42.42 -62.14
CA ARG A 68 13.42 -41.19 -61.92
C ARG A 68 12.45 -41.33 -60.75
N GLN A 69 11.75 -42.45 -60.64
CA GLN A 69 10.85 -42.70 -59.49
C GLN A 69 11.61 -42.78 -58.17
N LYS A 70 12.79 -43.43 -58.14
CA LYS A 70 13.64 -43.47 -56.93
C LYS A 70 14.18 -42.10 -56.54
N GLU A 71 14.55 -41.26 -57.50
CA GLU A 71 14.98 -39.89 -57.22
C GLU A 71 13.85 -39.00 -56.70
N GLU A 72 12.66 -39.09 -57.30
CA GLU A 72 11.48 -38.36 -56.82
C GLU A 72 11.06 -38.81 -55.42
N GLU A 73 11.10 -40.12 -55.14
CA GLU A 73 10.80 -40.64 -53.80
C GLU A 73 11.82 -40.18 -52.75
N ARG A 74 13.11 -40.10 -53.11
CA ARG A 74 14.15 -39.54 -52.22
C ARG A 74 13.93 -38.05 -51.97
N LYS A 75 13.64 -37.26 -53.00
CA LYS A 75 13.35 -35.83 -52.87
C LYS A 75 12.10 -35.57 -52.03
N GLN A 76 11.05 -36.37 -52.21
CA GLN A 76 9.82 -36.27 -51.40
C GLN A 76 10.09 -36.59 -49.93
N LYS A 77 10.86 -37.65 -49.64
CA LYS A 77 11.27 -38.00 -48.26
C LYS A 77 12.09 -36.90 -47.60
N GLU A 78 13.04 -36.31 -48.32
CA GLU A 78 13.89 -35.22 -47.82
C GLU A 78 13.06 -33.95 -47.49
N LEU A 79 12.11 -33.59 -48.35
CA LEU A 79 11.18 -32.50 -48.10
C LEU A 79 10.26 -32.77 -46.89
N GLU A 80 9.79 -34.01 -46.74
CA GLU A 80 8.96 -34.40 -45.60
C GLU A 80 9.74 -34.35 -44.28
N GLU A 81 11.01 -34.77 -44.28
CA GLU A 81 11.89 -34.67 -43.11
C GLU A 81 12.15 -33.21 -42.72
N LEU A 82 12.47 -32.34 -43.69
CA LEU A 82 12.63 -30.90 -43.48
C LEU A 82 11.36 -30.26 -42.90
N GLU A 83 10.18 -30.62 -43.39
CA GLU A 83 8.92 -30.09 -42.87
C GLU A 83 8.64 -30.59 -41.44
N ARG A 84 8.97 -31.85 -41.15
CA ARG A 84 8.87 -32.43 -39.79
C ARG A 84 9.85 -31.75 -38.83
N GLU A 85 11.07 -31.45 -39.26
CA GLU A 85 12.05 -30.71 -38.45
C GLU A 85 11.58 -29.30 -38.16
N ARG A 86 11.09 -28.55 -39.16
CA ARG A 86 10.49 -27.22 -38.96
C ARG A 86 9.34 -27.25 -37.95
N LYS A 87 8.44 -28.24 -38.05
CA LYS A 87 7.33 -28.43 -37.10
C LYS A 87 7.84 -28.75 -35.68
N ARG A 88 8.95 -29.48 -35.52
CA ARG A 88 9.56 -29.76 -34.21
C ARG A 88 10.21 -28.51 -33.63
N GLU A 89 10.94 -27.77 -34.45
CA GLU A 89 11.60 -26.53 -34.05
C GLU A 89 10.58 -25.47 -33.63
N GLU A 90 9.50 -25.29 -34.39
CA GLU A 90 8.43 -24.36 -34.05
C GLU A 90 7.72 -24.76 -32.74
N LYS A 91 7.48 -26.06 -32.51
CA LYS A 91 6.95 -26.57 -31.24
C LYS A 91 7.88 -26.28 -30.07
N LEU A 92 9.19 -26.42 -30.25
CA LEU A 92 10.21 -26.08 -29.25
C LEU A 92 10.20 -24.58 -28.94
N ARG A 93 10.25 -23.72 -29.97
CA ARG A 93 10.17 -22.26 -29.81
C ARG A 93 8.89 -21.84 -29.08
N LYS A 94 7.74 -22.41 -29.45
CA LYS A 94 6.45 -22.13 -28.79
C LYS A 94 6.42 -22.60 -27.33
N ARG A 95 7.08 -23.71 -27.00
CA ARG A 95 7.23 -24.17 -25.60
C ARG A 95 8.12 -23.24 -24.79
N GLU A 96 9.24 -22.79 -25.37
CA GLU A 96 10.18 -21.88 -24.74
C GLU A 96 9.55 -20.50 -24.46
N GLN A 97 8.83 -19.93 -25.43
CA GLN A 97 8.06 -18.69 -25.23
C GLN A 97 7.04 -18.84 -24.10
N LYS A 98 6.27 -19.94 -24.09
CA LYS A 98 5.31 -20.21 -23.00
C LYS A 98 5.98 -20.34 -21.63
N GLN A 99 7.21 -20.85 -21.55
CA GLN A 99 7.95 -20.93 -20.29
C GLN A 99 8.40 -19.53 -19.85
N LYS A 100 8.98 -18.74 -20.76
CA LYS A 100 9.37 -17.35 -20.49
C LYS A 100 8.18 -16.50 -20.03
N ASP A 101 7.03 -16.62 -20.69
CA ASP A 101 5.81 -15.90 -20.31
C ASP A 101 5.31 -16.28 -18.91
N ARG A 102 5.39 -17.58 -18.56
CA ARG A 102 5.05 -18.07 -17.22
C ARG A 102 6.01 -17.53 -16.16
N GLU A 103 7.30 -17.47 -16.46
CA GLU A 103 8.31 -16.91 -15.56
C GLU A 103 8.12 -15.41 -15.37
N ILE A 104 7.92 -14.65 -16.44
CA ILE A 104 7.60 -13.22 -16.39
C ILE A 104 6.35 -12.98 -15.55
N ARG A 105 5.29 -13.78 -15.75
CA ARG A 105 4.06 -13.67 -14.94
C ARG A 105 4.29 -14.00 -13.46
N ARG A 106 5.12 -15.01 -13.15
CA ARG A 106 5.48 -15.35 -11.77
C ARG A 106 6.31 -14.24 -11.13
N ASN A 107 7.27 -13.68 -11.84
CA ASN A 107 8.12 -12.59 -11.38
C ASN A 107 7.30 -11.32 -11.16
N LYS A 108 6.42 -10.95 -12.09
CA LYS A 108 5.49 -9.84 -11.94
C LYS A 108 4.62 -10.00 -10.69
N LYS A 109 4.02 -11.16 -10.48
CA LYS A 109 3.23 -11.46 -9.27
C LYS A 109 4.05 -11.37 -7.97
N ARG A 110 5.32 -11.81 -7.98
CA ARG A 110 6.20 -11.70 -6.82
C ARG A 110 6.52 -10.24 -6.52
N LEU A 111 6.82 -9.45 -7.54
CA LEU A 111 7.08 -8.02 -7.41
C LEU A 111 5.86 -7.27 -6.89
N GLU A 112 4.67 -7.55 -7.43
CA GLU A 112 3.40 -6.97 -6.96
C GLU A 112 3.13 -7.30 -5.49
N LYS A 113 3.43 -8.53 -5.05
CA LYS A 113 3.31 -8.93 -3.63
C LYS A 113 4.26 -8.14 -2.73
N LEU A 114 5.53 -8.02 -3.13
CA LEU A 114 6.51 -7.24 -2.38
C LEU A 114 6.09 -5.77 -2.27
N GLN A 115 5.66 -5.16 -3.38
CA GLN A 115 5.14 -3.79 -3.38
C GLN A 115 3.91 -3.64 -2.49
N ALA A 116 2.98 -4.60 -2.51
CA ALA A 116 1.80 -4.57 -1.65
C ALA A 116 2.16 -4.71 -0.15
N GLU A 117 3.15 -5.54 0.19
CA GLU A 117 3.67 -5.66 1.56
C GLU A 117 4.36 -4.38 2.02
N GLU A 118 5.17 -3.74 1.16
CA GLU A 118 5.79 -2.45 1.43
C GLU A 118 4.75 -1.35 1.63
N GLN A 119 3.72 -1.31 0.78
CA GLN A 119 2.61 -0.36 0.92
C GLN A 119 1.85 -0.57 2.23
N LYS A 120 1.61 -1.82 2.65
CA LYS A 120 0.97 -2.11 3.94
C LYS A 120 1.82 -1.61 5.11
N LYS A 121 3.13 -1.89 5.10
CA LYS A 121 4.06 -1.38 6.12
C LYS A 121 4.09 0.15 6.15
N LEU A 122 4.05 0.80 4.99
CA LEU A 122 3.98 2.25 4.91
C LEU A 122 2.66 2.78 5.48
N GLN A 123 1.54 2.18 5.13
CA GLN A 123 0.22 2.54 5.69
C GLN A 123 0.15 2.34 7.20
N GLU A 124 0.76 1.29 7.74
CA GLU A 124 0.86 1.07 9.19
C GLU A 124 1.67 2.18 9.87
N LYS A 125 2.80 2.59 9.28
CA LYS A 125 3.59 3.73 9.78
C LYS A 125 2.78 5.02 9.76
N ILE A 126 2.08 5.31 8.67
CA ILE A 126 1.20 6.49 8.54
C ILE A 126 0.14 6.47 9.64
N LYS A 127 -0.57 5.35 9.84
CA LYS A 127 -1.59 5.23 10.89
C LYS A 127 -1.03 5.45 12.30
N LEU A 128 0.19 4.96 12.57
CA LEU A 128 0.85 5.16 13.86
C LEU A 128 1.22 6.63 14.07
N GLU A 129 1.72 7.30 13.04
CA GLU A 129 2.04 8.72 13.08
C GLU A 129 0.79 9.58 13.23
N GLU A 130 -0.28 9.29 12.49
CA GLU A 130 -1.59 9.93 12.65
C GLU A 130 -2.13 9.77 14.08
N ARG A 131 -2.04 8.56 14.65
CA ARG A 131 -2.45 8.32 16.05
C ARG A 131 -1.60 9.14 17.02
N LYS A 132 -0.28 9.21 16.83
CA LYS A 132 0.61 10.04 17.66
C LYS A 132 0.25 11.52 17.55
N LEU A 133 -0.04 12.01 16.34
CA LEU A 133 -0.45 13.39 16.09
C LEU A 133 -1.79 13.70 16.77
N LEU A 134 -2.78 12.81 16.67
CA LEU A 134 -4.06 12.95 17.37
C LEU A 134 -3.89 12.98 18.90
N LEU A 135 -3.04 12.10 19.45
CA LEU A 135 -2.73 12.12 20.89
C LEU A 135 -2.04 13.42 21.31
N ALA A 136 -1.08 13.91 20.53
CA ALA A 136 -0.41 15.17 20.80
C ALA A 136 -1.40 16.35 20.76
N GLN A 137 -2.32 16.38 19.79
CA GLN A 137 -3.38 17.40 19.72
C GLN A 137 -4.30 17.34 20.93
N ARG A 138 -4.77 16.15 21.33
CA ARG A 138 -5.61 15.96 22.52
C ARG A 138 -4.88 16.39 23.79
N ASN A 139 -3.61 16.03 23.94
CA ASN A 139 -2.79 16.42 25.09
C ASN A 139 -2.58 17.93 25.14
N LEU A 140 -2.36 18.58 23.99
CA LEU A 140 -2.25 20.04 23.93
C LEU A 140 -3.56 20.70 24.34
N GLN A 141 -4.69 20.19 23.86
CA GLN A 141 -6.02 20.69 24.22
C GLN A 141 -6.33 20.48 25.70
N SER A 142 -5.98 19.33 26.27
CA SER A 142 -6.20 19.06 27.70
C SER A 142 -5.33 19.97 28.58
N ILE A 143 -4.07 20.20 28.23
CA ILE A 143 -3.20 21.17 28.92
C ILE A 143 -3.80 22.56 28.87
N ARG A 144 -4.28 23.02 27.70
CA ARG A 144 -4.93 24.33 27.57
C ARG A 144 -6.18 24.45 28.45
N LEU A 145 -7.04 23.44 28.43
CA LEU A 145 -8.24 23.40 29.26
C LEU A 145 -7.91 23.46 30.75
N ILE A 146 -6.96 22.62 31.20
CA ILE A 146 -6.52 22.59 32.60
C ILE A 146 -5.90 23.95 33.00
N ALA A 147 -5.07 24.54 32.15
CA ALA A 147 -4.47 25.84 32.40
C ALA A 147 -5.52 26.95 32.55
N GLU A 148 -6.57 26.94 31.71
CA GLU A 148 -7.66 27.91 31.81
C GLU A 148 -8.50 27.69 33.08
N LEU A 149 -8.85 26.44 33.41
CA LEU A 149 -9.57 26.11 34.65
C LEU A 149 -8.78 26.53 35.89
N LEU A 150 -7.47 26.27 35.93
CA LEU A 150 -6.60 26.71 37.02
C LEU A 150 -6.49 28.23 37.08
N SER A 151 -6.46 28.92 35.95
CA SER A 151 -6.43 30.38 35.90
C SER A 151 -7.72 30.97 36.48
N ARG A 152 -8.89 30.43 36.12
CA ARG A 152 -10.18 30.83 36.72
C ARG A 152 -10.23 30.53 38.22
N ALA A 153 -9.79 29.35 38.64
CA ALA A 153 -9.74 28.98 40.05
C ALA A 153 -8.80 29.89 40.87
N LYS A 154 -7.68 30.35 40.28
CA LYS A 154 -6.81 31.35 40.90
C LYS A 154 -7.51 32.68 41.10
N VAL A 155 -8.25 33.17 40.09
CA VAL A 155 -9.01 34.42 40.21
C VAL A 155 -10.05 34.34 41.32
N VAL A 156 -10.81 33.25 41.40
CA VAL A 156 -11.79 33.05 42.48
C VAL A 156 -11.12 33.07 43.85
N LYS A 157 -9.98 32.37 44.01
CA LYS A 157 -9.23 32.38 45.27
C LYS A 157 -8.71 33.77 45.65
N LEU A 158 -8.27 34.57 44.69
CA LEU A 158 -7.84 35.95 44.94
C LEU A 158 -9.00 36.82 45.40
N LEU A 159 -10.17 36.71 44.75
CA LEU A 159 -11.38 37.42 45.19
C LEU A 159 -11.84 36.99 46.58
N GLU A 160 -11.78 35.69 46.90
CA GLU A 160 -12.06 35.17 48.24
C GLU A 160 -11.11 35.76 49.29
N GLN A 161 -9.82 35.88 48.95
CA GLN A 161 -8.81 36.51 49.81
C GLN A 161 -9.10 38.00 50.02
N GLU A 162 -9.39 38.74 48.95
CA GLU A 162 -9.76 40.16 49.04
C GLU A 162 -11.00 40.35 49.92
N HIS A 163 -12.04 39.52 49.75
CA HIS A 163 -13.23 39.57 50.60
C HIS A 163 -12.96 39.23 52.07
N ILE A 164 -12.04 38.30 52.35
CA ILE A 164 -11.63 38.01 53.73
C ILE A 164 -10.87 39.20 54.32
N GLU A 165 -9.95 39.80 53.57
CA GLU A 165 -9.21 41.00 53.99
C GLU A 165 -10.15 42.19 54.23
N GLU A 166 -11.12 42.42 53.34
CA GLU A 166 -12.14 43.46 53.50
C GLU A 166 -12.98 43.24 54.76
N LYS A 167 -13.41 42.00 55.03
CA LYS A 167 -14.13 41.66 56.27
C LYS A 167 -13.30 41.96 57.51
N ILE A 168 -12.02 41.60 57.49
CA ILE A 168 -11.09 41.90 58.60
C ILE A 168 -10.94 43.42 58.77
N ARG A 169 -10.79 44.18 57.68
CA ARG A 169 -10.70 45.65 57.72
C ARG A 169 -11.97 46.29 58.28
N LEU A 170 -13.15 45.80 57.89
CA LEU A 170 -14.43 46.26 58.41
C LEU A 170 -14.57 45.96 59.91
N GLN A 171 -14.21 44.75 60.34
CA GLN A 171 -14.20 44.37 61.76
C GLN A 171 -13.30 45.29 62.58
N GLN A 172 -12.08 45.55 62.11
CA GLN A 172 -11.16 46.49 62.76
C GLN A 172 -11.73 47.91 62.85
N PHE A 173 -12.44 48.37 61.81
CA PHE A 173 -13.10 49.67 61.81
C PHE A 173 -14.25 49.73 62.82
N GLU A 174 -15.08 48.69 62.88
CA GLU A 174 -16.17 48.56 63.86
C GLU A 174 -15.63 48.52 65.30
N GLU A 175 -14.55 47.78 65.55
CA GLU A 175 -13.89 47.75 66.85
C GLU A 175 -13.37 49.12 67.26
N ARG A 176 -12.71 49.84 66.34
CA ARG A 176 -12.27 51.23 66.59
C ARG A 176 -13.44 52.16 66.89
N ARG A 177 -14.55 52.04 66.16
CA ARG A 177 -15.77 52.82 66.44
C ARG A 177 -16.33 52.51 67.82
N LYS A 178 -16.42 51.23 68.20
CA LYS A 178 -16.88 50.81 69.53
C LYS A 178 -15.96 51.35 70.64
N LEU A 179 -14.64 51.34 70.42
CA LEU A 179 -13.69 51.92 71.37
C LEU A 179 -13.88 53.43 71.52
N GLN A 180 -14.04 54.16 70.41
CA GLN A 180 -14.32 55.60 70.43
C GLN A 180 -15.67 55.91 71.11
N GLU A 181 -16.72 55.16 70.83
CA GLU A 181 -18.02 55.30 71.49
C GLU A 181 -17.92 55.00 72.99
N ALA A 182 -17.15 54.00 73.40
CA ALA A 182 -16.91 53.69 74.81
C ALA A 182 -16.09 54.80 75.51
N GLU A 183 -15.08 55.37 74.84
CA GLU A 183 -14.34 56.52 75.35
C GLU A 183 -15.24 57.75 75.50
N LEU A 184 -16.08 58.05 74.51
CA LEU A 184 -17.05 59.14 74.59
C LEU A 184 -18.02 58.93 75.76
N ARG A 185 -18.55 57.72 75.94
CA ARG A 185 -19.41 57.39 77.10
C ARG A 185 -18.69 57.60 78.43
N ARG A 186 -17.43 57.17 78.55
CA ARG A 186 -16.64 57.41 79.77
C ARG A 186 -16.47 58.91 80.05
N VAL A 187 -16.17 59.69 79.01
CA VAL A 187 -16.04 61.15 79.13
C VAL A 187 -17.37 61.81 79.49
N GLU A 188 -18.49 61.34 78.93
CA GLU A 188 -19.83 61.81 79.29
C GLU A 188 -20.17 61.50 80.75
N GLU A 189 -19.92 60.27 81.21
CA GLU A 189 -20.09 59.90 82.63
C GLU A 189 -19.22 60.77 83.56
N GLU A 190 -17.97 61.02 83.20
CA GLU A 190 -17.08 61.91 83.97
C GLU A 190 -17.60 63.35 84.00
N LYS A 191 -18.10 63.87 82.87
CA LYS A 191 -18.76 65.19 82.79
C LYS A 191 -20.01 65.24 83.66
N GLU A 192 -20.87 64.22 83.63
CA GLU A 192 -22.06 64.15 84.49
C GLU A 192 -21.68 64.11 85.96
N ARG A 193 -20.66 63.32 86.34
CA ARG A 193 -20.13 63.30 87.70
C ARG A 193 -19.61 64.67 88.13
N ALA A 194 -18.85 65.36 87.27
CA ALA A 194 -18.36 66.71 87.54
C ALA A 194 -19.50 67.73 87.69
N LEU A 195 -20.50 67.69 86.80
CA LEU A 195 -21.70 68.53 86.90
C LEU A 195 -22.52 68.23 88.17
N GLY A 196 -22.65 66.95 88.54
CA GLY A 196 -23.30 66.53 89.77
C GLY A 196 -22.57 67.05 91.01
N LEU A 197 -21.24 67.02 91.03
CA LEU A 197 -20.43 67.63 92.08
C LEU A 197 -20.63 69.15 92.13
N GLN A 198 -20.65 69.84 90.99
CA GLN A 198 -20.94 71.28 90.94
C GLN A 198 -22.34 71.63 91.46
N ARG A 199 -23.36 70.82 91.14
CA ARG A 199 -24.73 71.00 91.68
C ARG A 199 -24.74 70.83 93.20
N LYS A 200 -24.12 69.76 93.71
CA LYS A 200 -23.96 69.54 95.16
C LYS A 200 -23.21 70.69 95.83
N GLU A 201 -22.17 71.22 95.19
CA GLU A 201 -21.43 72.39 95.69
C GLU A 201 -22.33 73.63 95.75
N ARG A 202 -23.13 73.90 94.70
CA ARG A 202 -24.10 75.00 94.70
C ARG A 202 -25.16 74.82 95.78
N GLU A 203 -25.73 73.63 95.92
CA GLU A 203 -26.68 73.31 97.00
C GLU A 203 -26.07 73.52 98.38
N LEU A 204 -24.81 73.11 98.58
CA LEU A 204 -24.10 73.34 99.84
C LEU A 204 -23.84 74.83 100.07
N ARG A 205 -23.45 75.60 99.03
CA ARG A 205 -23.31 77.06 99.10
C ARG A 205 -24.63 77.74 99.46
N GLU A 206 -25.74 77.33 98.84
CA GLU A 206 -27.08 77.83 99.17
C GLU A 206 -27.50 77.47 100.59
N LYS A 207 -27.27 76.23 101.04
CA LYS A 207 -27.52 75.82 102.44
C LYS A 207 -26.68 76.64 103.42
N LEU A 208 -25.41 76.91 103.11
CA LEU A 208 -24.54 77.76 103.93
C LEU A 208 -25.02 79.22 103.94
N LEU A 209 -25.44 79.76 102.79
CA LEU A 209 -26.04 81.09 102.68
C LEU A 209 -27.34 81.17 103.49
N ASN A 210 -28.23 80.18 103.39
CA ASN A 210 -29.45 80.10 104.19
C ASN A 210 -29.13 80.01 105.68
N ASN A 211 -28.15 79.19 106.09
CA ASN A 211 -27.69 79.15 107.48
C ASN A 211 -27.13 80.50 107.96
N LEU A 212 -26.39 81.23 107.11
CA LEU A 212 -25.90 82.58 107.41
C LEU A 212 -27.04 83.61 107.50
N MET A 213 -28.06 83.50 106.64
CA MET A 213 -29.24 84.36 106.67
C MET A 213 -30.12 84.08 107.88
N SER A 214 -30.34 82.81 108.25
CA SER A 214 -31.00 82.42 109.50
C SER A 214 -30.23 82.91 110.73
N LYS A 215 -28.89 82.83 110.71
CA LYS A 215 -28.02 83.38 111.77
C LYS A 215 -28.02 84.92 111.83
N LYS A 216 -28.25 85.61 110.70
CA LYS A 216 -28.51 87.06 110.68
C LYS A 216 -29.89 87.42 111.22
N MET A 217 -30.92 86.60 110.98
CA MET A 217 -32.26 86.80 111.55
C MET A 217 -32.29 86.61 113.07
N GLU A 218 -31.38 85.83 113.64
CA GLU A 218 -31.23 85.70 115.10
C GLU A 218 -30.60 86.94 115.80
N ILE A 219 -30.04 87.92 115.05
CA ILE A 219 -29.20 89.00 115.62
C ILE A 219 -29.87 90.40 115.57
N ILE A 220 -31.13 90.54 115.14
CA ILE A 220 -31.82 91.87 115.12
C ILE A 220 -33.10 91.87 115.99
N PRO A 221 -33.13 92.58 117.14
CA PRO A 221 -34.35 92.82 117.92
C PRO A 221 -35.03 94.15 117.51
N VAL A 222 -36.35 94.29 117.74
CA VAL A 222 -37.04 95.46 118.39
C VAL A 222 -38.57 95.44 118.19
N LYS A 223 -39.26 95.94 119.23
CA LYS A 223 -40.70 95.99 119.54
C LYS A 223 -41.42 97.29 119.06
N LYS A 224 -42.74 97.13 118.82
CA LYS A 224 -43.93 97.96 119.18
C LYS A 224 -44.24 99.31 118.49
N SER A 225 -45.49 99.45 118.00
CA SER A 225 -46.60 100.15 118.70
C SER A 225 -47.92 100.17 117.88
N ASP A 226 -49.05 100.26 118.60
CA ASP A 226 -50.47 100.04 118.22
C ASP A 226 -51.26 101.30 117.79
N SER A 227 -52.47 101.11 117.22
CA SER A 227 -53.81 101.66 117.68
C SER A 227 -54.90 101.53 116.57
N THR A 228 -55.94 100.68 116.70
CA THR A 228 -57.33 100.87 117.25
C THR A 228 -58.21 101.91 116.48
N VAL A 229 -59.51 101.77 116.11
CA VAL A 229 -60.71 100.91 116.38
C VAL A 229 -61.76 101.24 115.26
N VAL A 230 -62.69 100.37 114.81
CA VAL A 230 -64.17 100.37 115.10
C VAL A 230 -64.88 99.26 114.26
N GLN A 231 -65.62 98.37 114.97
CA GLN A 231 -66.93 97.68 114.73
C GLN A 231 -67.22 96.95 113.38
N GLU A 232 -67.83 95.74 113.32
CA GLU A 232 -69.19 95.37 113.75
C GLU A 232 -69.44 93.83 113.75
N LYS A 233 -70.20 93.38 114.77
CA LYS A 233 -71.27 92.34 114.83
C LYS A 233 -71.00 90.84 114.59
N GLY A 234 -71.46 90.05 115.57
CA GLY A 234 -72.36 88.90 115.31
C GLY A 234 -72.25 87.69 116.25
N ASN A 235 -73.03 87.71 117.34
CA ASN A 235 -73.49 86.63 118.26
C ASN A 235 -72.49 85.77 119.03
#